data_AF-A0A6L3F7Q1-F1
#
_entry.id   AF-A0A6L3F7Q1-F1
#
_cell.length_a   1.000
_cell.length_b   1.000
_cell.length_c   1.000
_cell.angle_alpha   90.00
_cell.angle_beta   90.00
_cell.angle_gamma   90.00
#
_symmetry.space_group_name_H-M   'P 1'
#
loop_
_entity.id
_entity.type
_entity.pdbx_description
1 polymer ?
#
loop_
_entity_poly.entity_id
_entity_poly.type
_entity_poly.pdbx_seq_one_letter_code
_entity_poly.pdbx_strand_id
1 'polypeptide(L)'
;MQTLQHKLIRWQQLILIAAITLIMIIVMLFSLNQSTNALRIASGAGGCGNFDDAVATAQEGKTIIQMIPAKPSNGVIITKDLTIQGGWSPSSGCNEANEQAIGAQSFIISGFTFLAPESRSLLNHAGTESVITIDPQVEALLIEHMIFEHTSGSDENGGGISGTLNISGAAMRLNNVVISDSESLKNGGGLYMSLQNGSRLEILDSHFDNNTAKNGGAFEIQVDGNSHLIMNNTKVTNNSATSGNGGGGRIIISSGWVTITNGTFSGNSASGSGKGLSIEKVGSDPATVTLINTSTDGLIHQPDENLILNTLDQTGSNLTLNILNEQVFLPLVITPSDPSALTSEITGITINNDYNYEVTFNVTNFTPDTNGNHVHFFFNTVPASIAGTQAPGGTWIPYDGSSPFTGYSPTNKPVLATHMCILVANGVHAVTQGTGNCYPLPQ
;
A
#
# COMPACT_ATOMS: atom_id res chain seq x y z
N MET A 1 -38.97 46.55 -15.23
CA MET A 1 -37.62 46.00 -14.96
C MET A 1 -37.67 44.59 -14.36
N GLN A 2 -38.44 44.33 -13.30
CA GLN A 2 -38.54 42.99 -12.66
C GLN A 2 -38.99 41.85 -13.60
N THR A 3 -39.87 42.12 -14.57
CA THR A 3 -40.36 41.11 -15.52
C THR A 3 -39.33 40.66 -16.56
N LEU A 4 -38.36 41.52 -16.89
CA LEU A 4 -37.26 41.20 -17.80
C LEU A 4 -36.17 40.39 -17.10
N GLN A 5 -35.85 40.71 -15.84
CA GLN A 5 -34.91 39.93 -15.02
C GLN A 5 -35.43 38.50 -14.75
N HIS A 6 -36.72 38.33 -14.44
CA HIS A 6 -37.30 37.00 -14.26
C HIS A 6 -37.25 36.15 -15.54
N LYS A 7 -37.47 36.77 -16.71
CA LYS A 7 -37.33 36.06 -17.98
C LYS A 7 -35.87 35.68 -18.24
N LEU A 8 -34.92 36.57 -17.96
CA LEU A 8 -33.49 36.31 -18.16
C LEU A 8 -32.98 35.15 -17.27
N ILE A 9 -33.36 35.12 -15.99
CA ILE A 9 -33.01 34.03 -15.06
C ILE A 9 -33.60 32.70 -15.53
N ARG A 10 -34.86 32.71 -15.99
CA ARG A 10 -35.52 31.50 -16.50
C ARG A 10 -34.86 30.97 -17.78
N TRP A 11 -34.38 31.87 -18.65
CA TRP A 11 -33.60 31.50 -19.84
C TRP A 11 -32.23 30.90 -19.47
N GLN A 12 -31.53 31.48 -18.50
CA GLN A 12 -30.24 30.93 -18.02
C GLN A 12 -30.41 29.54 -17.38
N GLN A 13 -31.47 29.33 -16.59
CA GLN A 13 -31.77 28.02 -16.02
C GLN A 13 -32.10 26.98 -17.09
N LEU A 14 -32.85 27.34 -18.14
CA LEU A 14 -33.15 26.43 -19.24
C LEU A 14 -31.89 26.04 -20.03
N ILE A 15 -30.97 27.00 -20.26
CA ILE A 15 -29.68 26.72 -20.90
C ILE A 15 -28.81 25.80 -20.03
N LEU A 16 -28.77 26.03 -18.72
CA LEU A 16 -28.01 25.20 -17.79
C LEU A 16 -28.57 23.77 -17.72
N ILE A 17 -29.89 23.62 -17.66
CA ILE A 17 -30.55 22.31 -17.68
C ILE A 17 -30.25 21.59 -18.99
N ALA A 18 -30.36 22.28 -20.14
CA ALA A 18 -30.05 21.71 -21.45
C ALA A 18 -28.59 21.24 -21.54
N ALA A 19 -27.64 22.04 -21.04
CA ALA A 19 -26.22 21.68 -20.98
C ALA A 19 -25.96 20.47 -20.08
N ILE A 20 -26.58 20.41 -18.89
CA ILE A 20 -26.46 19.26 -17.98
C ILE A 20 -27.04 18.00 -18.62
N THR A 21 -28.22 18.07 -19.25
CA THR A 21 -28.80 16.92 -19.95
C THR A 21 -27.95 16.47 -21.13
N LEU A 22 -27.34 17.38 -21.88
CA LEU A 22 -26.44 17.03 -22.97
C LEU A 22 -25.17 16.35 -22.45
N ILE A 23 -24.61 16.84 -21.34
CA ILE A 23 -23.46 16.20 -20.66
C ILE A 23 -23.86 14.82 -20.16
N MET A 24 -25.03 14.64 -19.54
CA MET A 24 -25.49 13.32 -19.11
C MET A 24 -25.71 12.37 -20.29
N ILE A 25 -26.24 12.85 -21.41
CA ILE A 25 -26.40 12.04 -22.64
C ILE A 25 -25.03 11.67 -23.22
N ILE A 26 -24.06 12.59 -23.23
CA ILE A 26 -22.68 12.30 -23.66
C ILE A 26 -22.02 11.28 -22.72
N VAL A 27 -22.16 11.43 -21.40
CA VAL A 27 -21.64 10.47 -20.41
C VAL A 27 -22.35 9.12 -20.54
N MET A 28 -23.65 9.09 -20.81
CA MET A 28 -24.43 7.87 -21.04
C MET A 28 -24.04 7.20 -22.36
N LEU A 29 -23.81 7.96 -23.43
CA LEU A 29 -23.31 7.45 -24.70
C LEU A 29 -21.84 7.00 -24.59
N PHE A 30 -21.02 7.68 -23.79
CA PHE A 30 -19.65 7.28 -23.48
C PHE A 30 -19.63 5.99 -22.66
N SER A 31 -20.50 5.84 -21.66
CA SER A 31 -20.66 4.60 -20.88
C SER A 31 -21.30 3.45 -21.67
N LEU A 32 -22.22 3.74 -22.60
CA LEU A 32 -22.72 2.76 -23.57
C LEU A 32 -21.63 2.33 -24.55
N ASN A 33 -20.76 3.24 -25.01
CA ASN A 33 -19.60 2.92 -25.85
C ASN A 33 -18.55 2.08 -25.07
N GLN A 34 -18.37 2.37 -23.77
CA GLN A 34 -17.55 1.54 -22.87
C GLN A 34 -18.14 0.13 -22.68
N SER A 35 -19.48 -0.01 -22.67
CA SER A 35 -20.14 -1.33 -22.57
C SER A 35 -20.08 -2.17 -23.86
N THR A 36 -19.78 -1.55 -25.01
CA THR A 36 -19.57 -2.24 -26.30
C THR A 36 -18.10 -2.43 -26.68
N ASN A 37 -17.17 -2.00 -25.81
CA ASN A 37 -15.78 -2.44 -25.88
C ASN A 37 -15.73 -3.91 -25.46
N ALA A 38 -15.97 -4.81 -26.40
CA ALA A 38 -15.52 -6.19 -26.27
C ALA A 38 -14.10 -6.17 -25.67
N LEU A 39 -13.91 -6.92 -24.58
CA LEU A 39 -12.60 -7.28 -24.03
C LEU A 39 -11.88 -8.08 -25.12
N ARG A 40 -11.38 -7.39 -26.15
CA ARG A 40 -10.61 -8.01 -27.23
C ARG A 40 -9.22 -8.19 -26.67
N ILE A 41 -8.99 -9.37 -26.14
CA ILE A 41 -7.68 -9.80 -25.69
C ILE A 41 -6.74 -9.69 -26.87
N ALA A 42 -5.70 -8.88 -26.72
CA ALA A 42 -4.72 -8.70 -27.76
C ALA A 42 -3.92 -9.99 -28.00
N SER A 43 -3.87 -10.91 -27.04
CA SER A 43 -2.94 -12.05 -27.03
C SER A 43 -2.93 -12.73 -25.66
N GLY A 44 -2.94 -14.06 -25.67
CA GLY A 44 -2.44 -14.87 -24.57
C GLY A 44 -0.92 -14.92 -24.65
N ALA A 45 -0.23 -14.01 -23.98
CA ALA A 45 1.22 -14.09 -23.85
C ALA A 45 1.55 -15.08 -22.72
N GLY A 46 2.52 -15.99 -22.85
CA GLY A 46 2.63 -17.12 -21.91
C GLY A 46 1.64 -18.24 -22.26
N GLY A 47 1.97 -19.49 -21.98
CA GLY A 47 1.24 -20.69 -22.45
C GLY A 47 1.08 -20.76 -23.98
N CYS A 48 0.27 -19.88 -24.55
CA CYS A 48 -0.25 -19.82 -25.90
C CYS A 48 0.51 -18.87 -26.84
N GLY A 49 1.36 -17.95 -26.36
CA GLY A 49 2.05 -16.99 -27.23
C GLY A 49 3.27 -16.31 -26.58
N ASN A 50 3.88 -15.35 -27.28
CA ASN A 50 4.98 -14.50 -26.78
C ASN A 50 4.44 -13.15 -26.29
N PHE A 51 5.05 -12.58 -25.26
CA PHE A 51 4.64 -11.29 -24.70
C PHE A 51 5.03 -10.09 -25.59
N ASP A 52 6.09 -10.21 -26.36
CA ASP A 52 6.53 -9.16 -27.28
C ASP A 52 5.53 -8.98 -28.43
N ASP A 53 5.13 -10.09 -29.06
CA ASP A 53 4.12 -10.12 -30.12
C ASP A 53 2.77 -9.58 -29.63
N ALA A 54 2.45 -9.90 -28.38
CA ALA A 54 1.26 -9.48 -27.69
C ALA A 54 1.16 -7.95 -27.55
N VAL A 55 2.23 -7.32 -27.06
CA VAL A 55 2.31 -5.86 -26.93
C VAL A 55 2.33 -5.19 -28.31
N ALA A 56 3.07 -5.75 -29.27
CA ALA A 56 3.17 -5.19 -30.62
C ALA A 56 1.80 -5.13 -31.32
N THR A 57 1.00 -6.18 -31.17
CA THR A 57 -0.32 -6.32 -31.84
C THR A 57 -1.48 -5.73 -31.06
N ALA A 58 -1.31 -5.43 -29.77
CA ALA A 58 -2.36 -4.84 -28.94
C ALA A 58 -2.85 -3.49 -29.49
N GLN A 59 -4.15 -3.26 -29.37
CA GLN A 59 -4.76 -1.96 -29.65
C GLN A 59 -4.79 -1.10 -28.39
N GLU A 60 -4.87 0.21 -28.56
CA GLU A 60 -5.01 1.18 -27.48
C GLU A 60 -6.16 0.82 -26.51
N GLY A 61 -5.88 0.90 -25.21
CA GLY A 61 -6.82 0.63 -24.13
C GLY A 61 -7.25 -0.84 -23.99
N LYS A 62 -6.54 -1.78 -24.60
CA LYS A 62 -6.88 -3.22 -24.55
C LYS A 62 -6.10 -4.00 -23.49
N THR A 63 -6.60 -5.19 -23.21
CA THR A 63 -6.03 -6.10 -22.23
C THR A 63 -5.17 -7.17 -22.92
N ILE A 64 -3.96 -7.35 -22.41
CA ILE A 64 -3.09 -8.50 -22.67
C ILE A 64 -3.24 -9.46 -21.50
N ILE A 65 -3.44 -10.74 -21.81
CA ILE A 65 -3.53 -11.79 -20.80
C ILE A 65 -2.20 -12.52 -20.81
N GLN A 66 -1.39 -12.33 -19.77
CA GLN A 66 -0.22 -13.18 -19.58
C GLN A 66 -0.67 -14.47 -18.89
N MET A 67 -0.40 -15.63 -19.46
CA MET A 67 -0.75 -16.94 -18.93
C MET A 67 0.41 -17.62 -18.21
N ILE A 68 0.04 -18.59 -17.39
CA ILE A 68 0.90 -19.55 -16.71
C ILE A 68 1.04 -20.79 -17.63
N PRO A 69 2.25 -21.34 -17.85
CA PRO A 69 3.49 -21.12 -17.11
C PRO A 69 4.37 -19.98 -17.65
N ALA A 70 5.44 -19.68 -16.89
CA ALA A 70 6.46 -18.68 -17.18
C ALA A 70 7.01 -18.73 -18.62
N LYS A 71 7.33 -17.57 -19.19
CA LYS A 71 8.09 -17.47 -20.45
C LYS A 71 9.09 -16.32 -20.43
N PRO A 72 10.23 -16.48 -21.13
CA PRO A 72 11.17 -15.39 -21.34
C PRO A 72 10.56 -14.28 -22.19
N SER A 73 10.87 -13.04 -21.82
CA SER A 73 10.68 -11.80 -22.55
C SER A 73 11.98 -11.43 -23.28
N ASN A 74 11.90 -10.69 -24.39
CA ASN A 74 13.09 -10.07 -24.99
C ASN A 74 13.32 -8.63 -24.52
N GLY A 75 12.67 -8.22 -23.44
CA GLY A 75 12.64 -6.83 -23.00
C GLY A 75 11.67 -6.05 -23.89
N VAL A 76 10.56 -5.58 -23.31
CA VAL A 76 9.44 -5.04 -24.11
C VAL A 76 9.16 -3.59 -23.75
N ILE A 77 9.04 -2.74 -24.77
CA ILE A 77 8.64 -1.35 -24.60
C ILE A 77 7.11 -1.25 -24.73
N ILE A 78 6.43 -0.78 -23.67
CA ILE A 78 5.00 -0.47 -23.69
C ILE A 78 4.83 0.94 -24.26
N THR A 79 4.17 1.04 -25.41
CA THR A 79 3.98 2.29 -26.16
C THR A 79 2.53 2.74 -26.26
N LYS A 80 1.62 2.02 -25.61
CA LYS A 80 0.15 2.18 -25.70
C LYS A 80 -0.46 2.06 -24.31
N ASP A 81 -1.61 2.67 -24.12
CA ASP A 81 -2.44 2.44 -22.96
C ASP A 81 -2.92 0.98 -22.96
N LEU A 82 -2.66 0.26 -21.88
CA LEU A 82 -2.93 -1.17 -21.81
C LEU A 82 -3.34 -1.61 -20.41
N THR A 83 -4.00 -2.75 -20.36
CA THR A 83 -4.06 -3.58 -19.16
C THR A 83 -3.25 -4.85 -19.41
N ILE A 84 -2.36 -5.23 -18.50
CA ILE A 84 -1.62 -6.49 -18.53
C ILE A 84 -2.06 -7.29 -17.32
N GLN A 85 -2.78 -8.39 -17.55
CA GLN A 85 -3.35 -9.21 -16.49
C GLN A 85 -2.75 -10.63 -16.52
N GLY A 86 -2.16 -11.04 -15.41
CA GLY A 86 -1.68 -12.38 -15.16
C GLY A 86 -2.71 -13.28 -14.46
N GLY A 87 -2.28 -14.47 -14.05
CA GLY A 87 -3.07 -15.39 -13.22
C GLY A 87 -3.97 -16.36 -13.99
N TRP A 88 -3.92 -16.38 -15.31
CA TRP A 88 -4.70 -17.32 -16.13
C TRP A 88 -3.89 -18.57 -16.47
N SER A 89 -4.50 -19.74 -16.39
CA SER A 89 -3.88 -21.02 -16.78
C SER A 89 -4.81 -21.83 -17.68
N PRO A 90 -4.32 -22.37 -18.81
CA PRO A 90 -5.12 -23.20 -19.69
C PRO A 90 -5.27 -24.64 -19.16
N SER A 91 -6.45 -25.24 -19.29
CA SER A 91 -6.70 -26.64 -18.86
C SER A 91 -6.08 -27.70 -19.79
N SER A 92 -5.69 -27.32 -21.01
CA SER A 92 -4.91 -28.10 -21.96
C SER A 92 -3.83 -27.22 -22.62
N GLY A 93 -2.73 -27.80 -23.11
CA GLY A 93 -1.70 -27.02 -23.81
C GLY A 93 -2.31 -26.19 -24.96
N CYS A 94 -1.92 -24.93 -25.07
CA CYS A 94 -2.38 -24.01 -26.10
C CYS A 94 -1.21 -23.64 -27.02
N ASN A 95 -1.46 -23.65 -28.32
CA ASN A 95 -0.41 -23.59 -29.34
C ASN A 95 -0.43 -22.29 -30.17
N GLU A 96 -1.44 -21.42 -30.00
CA GLU A 96 -1.59 -20.22 -30.83
C GLU A 96 -1.71 -18.94 -30.00
N ALA A 97 -0.91 -17.95 -30.39
CA ALA A 97 -1.07 -16.59 -29.90
C ALA A 97 -2.38 -16.02 -30.45
N ASN A 98 -3.01 -15.11 -29.70
CA ASN A 98 -4.15 -14.29 -30.17
C ASN A 98 -5.54 -14.97 -30.18
N GLU A 99 -5.80 -15.91 -29.28
CA GLU A 99 -7.19 -16.35 -29.04
C GLU A 99 -8.07 -15.16 -28.63
N GLN A 100 -9.03 -14.81 -29.48
CA GLN A 100 -9.98 -13.75 -29.21
C GLN A 100 -11.11 -14.28 -28.33
N ALA A 101 -11.13 -13.84 -27.07
CA ALA A 101 -12.30 -13.98 -26.20
C ALA A 101 -13.05 -12.63 -26.09
N ILE A 102 -14.29 -12.67 -25.61
CA ILE A 102 -15.14 -11.49 -25.33
C ILE A 102 -15.42 -11.48 -23.83
N GLY A 103 -14.36 -11.41 -23.02
CA GLY A 103 -14.48 -11.39 -21.56
C GLY A 103 -13.87 -12.61 -20.85
N ALA A 104 -13.78 -12.51 -19.53
CA ALA A 104 -13.36 -13.60 -18.64
C ALA A 104 -14.25 -14.86 -18.78
N GLN A 105 -15.56 -14.68 -18.97
CA GLN A 105 -16.49 -15.81 -19.11
C GLN A 105 -16.19 -16.67 -20.34
N SER A 106 -15.82 -16.04 -21.48
CA SER A 106 -15.44 -16.80 -22.67
C SER A 106 -14.15 -17.58 -22.48
N PHE A 107 -13.18 -17.08 -21.71
CA PHE A 107 -12.00 -17.85 -21.34
C PHE A 107 -12.35 -19.08 -20.51
N ILE A 108 -13.23 -18.94 -19.52
CA ILE A 108 -13.67 -20.07 -18.69
C ILE A 108 -14.34 -21.14 -19.55
N ILE A 109 -15.23 -20.73 -20.47
CA ILE A 109 -15.89 -21.65 -21.41
C ILE A 109 -14.87 -22.33 -22.35
N SER A 110 -13.84 -21.60 -22.78
CA SER A 110 -12.73 -22.12 -23.58
C SER A 110 -11.72 -22.96 -22.78
N GLY A 111 -12.00 -23.25 -21.50
CA GLY A 111 -11.17 -24.14 -20.69
C GLY A 111 -10.01 -23.45 -19.99
N PHE A 112 -10.04 -22.15 -19.78
CA PHE A 112 -9.04 -21.44 -18.98
C PHE A 112 -9.53 -21.25 -17.54
N THR A 113 -8.61 -21.34 -16.59
CA THR A 113 -8.87 -21.14 -15.17
C THR A 113 -8.18 -19.87 -14.70
N PHE A 114 -8.90 -19.03 -13.95
CA PHE A 114 -8.32 -17.88 -13.27
C PHE A 114 -7.87 -18.31 -11.86
N LEU A 115 -6.59 -18.10 -11.57
CA LEU A 115 -5.90 -18.59 -10.37
C LEU A 115 -5.36 -17.45 -9.49
N ALA A 116 -5.56 -16.21 -9.88
CA ALA A 116 -5.14 -15.05 -9.08
C ALA A 116 -6.16 -14.77 -7.95
N PRO A 117 -5.71 -14.15 -6.84
CA PRO A 117 -4.35 -13.65 -6.60
C PRO A 117 -3.31 -14.70 -6.19
N GLU A 118 -3.71 -15.95 -5.96
CA GLU A 118 -2.86 -17.02 -5.41
C GLU A 118 -1.74 -17.43 -6.37
N SER A 119 -2.02 -17.44 -7.69
CA SER A 119 -1.04 -17.68 -8.73
C SER A 119 -0.92 -16.46 -9.65
N ARG A 120 0.32 -16.14 -10.02
CA ARG A 120 0.67 -15.00 -10.87
C ARG A 120 1.40 -15.49 -12.11
N SER A 121 1.35 -14.71 -13.19
CA SER A 121 2.08 -15.05 -14.41
C SER A 121 3.47 -14.45 -14.40
N LEU A 122 4.49 -15.27 -14.67
CA LEU A 122 5.89 -14.84 -14.68
C LEU A 122 6.32 -14.36 -16.07
N LEU A 123 6.95 -13.18 -16.09
CA LEU A 123 7.71 -12.65 -17.20
C LEU A 123 9.16 -12.47 -16.74
N ASN A 124 10.08 -13.27 -17.30
CA ASN A 124 11.50 -13.18 -16.96
C ASN A 124 12.32 -12.67 -18.14
N HIS A 125 13.40 -11.95 -17.87
CA HIS A 125 14.34 -11.48 -18.89
C HIS A 125 15.78 -11.71 -18.44
N ALA A 126 16.65 -12.03 -19.40
CA ALA A 126 18.07 -12.32 -19.17
C ALA A 126 18.99 -11.49 -20.08
N GLY A 127 18.46 -10.46 -20.75
CA GLY A 127 19.23 -9.50 -21.54
C GLY A 127 19.78 -8.37 -20.66
N THR A 128 20.00 -7.21 -21.27
CA THR A 128 20.58 -6.03 -20.59
C THR A 128 19.54 -4.95 -20.31
N GLU A 129 18.39 -5.05 -20.96
CA GLU A 129 17.24 -4.17 -20.89
C GLU A 129 16.34 -4.53 -19.70
N SER A 130 15.44 -3.64 -19.29
CA SER A 130 14.40 -4.01 -18.31
C SER A 130 13.50 -5.12 -18.87
N VAL A 131 12.86 -5.93 -18.00
CA VAL A 131 11.82 -6.89 -18.45
C VAL A 131 10.73 -6.15 -19.23
N ILE A 132 10.31 -4.98 -18.72
CA ILE A 132 9.43 -4.04 -19.40
C ILE A 132 9.92 -2.60 -19.22
N THR A 133 9.90 -1.82 -20.30
CA THR A 133 10.13 -0.37 -20.29
C THR A 133 8.86 0.38 -20.67
N ILE A 134 8.48 1.41 -19.93
CA ILE A 134 7.29 2.24 -20.20
C ILE A 134 7.71 3.45 -21.01
N ASP A 135 7.17 3.56 -22.24
CA ASP A 135 7.37 4.71 -23.09
C ASP A 135 6.69 5.95 -22.49
N PRO A 136 7.31 7.14 -22.52
CA PRO A 136 6.72 8.36 -22.00
C PRO A 136 5.38 8.77 -22.64
N GLN A 137 5.01 8.19 -23.79
CA GLN A 137 3.72 8.45 -24.44
C GLN A 137 2.54 7.70 -23.80
N VAL A 138 2.77 6.80 -22.84
CA VAL A 138 1.69 6.05 -22.17
C VAL A 138 0.96 6.94 -21.16
N GLU A 139 -0.36 7.03 -21.29
CA GLU A 139 -1.23 7.79 -20.40
C GLU A 139 -1.87 6.92 -19.31
N ALA A 140 -2.21 5.67 -19.63
CA ALA A 140 -2.91 4.76 -18.72
C ALA A 140 -2.40 3.33 -18.81
N LEU A 141 -1.80 2.83 -17.74
CA LEU A 141 -1.29 1.46 -17.66
C LEU A 141 -1.73 0.76 -16.38
N LEU A 142 -2.39 -0.39 -16.52
CA LEU A 142 -2.69 -1.30 -15.41
C LEU A 142 -1.90 -2.60 -15.59
N ILE A 143 -1.15 -3.01 -14.57
CA ILE A 143 -0.49 -4.31 -14.51
C ILE A 143 -0.97 -5.03 -13.26
N GLU A 144 -1.46 -6.25 -13.42
CA GLU A 144 -1.98 -7.03 -12.30
C GLU A 144 -1.63 -8.50 -12.35
N HIS A 145 -1.41 -9.09 -11.17
CA HIS A 145 -1.16 -10.52 -10.99
C HIS A 145 0.05 -11.06 -11.78
N MET A 146 1.11 -10.25 -11.86
CA MET A 146 2.35 -10.56 -12.58
C MET A 146 3.52 -10.82 -11.62
N ILE A 147 4.50 -11.59 -12.08
CA ILE A 147 5.85 -11.68 -11.52
C ILE A 147 6.83 -11.16 -12.57
N PHE A 148 7.77 -10.31 -12.18
CA PHE A 148 8.87 -9.83 -13.03
C PHE A 148 10.21 -10.25 -12.43
N GLU A 149 11.05 -10.88 -13.25
CA GLU A 149 12.39 -11.34 -12.86
C GLU A 149 13.45 -10.94 -13.91
N HIS A 150 14.57 -10.37 -13.46
CA HIS A 150 15.68 -9.97 -14.34
C HIS A 150 17.01 -10.57 -13.90
N THR A 151 17.42 -11.67 -14.54
CA THR A 151 18.41 -12.60 -13.98
C THR A 151 19.88 -12.32 -14.35
N SER A 152 20.17 -11.27 -15.13
CA SER A 152 21.51 -11.01 -15.72
C SER A 152 22.12 -9.66 -15.37
N GLY A 153 21.41 -8.82 -14.61
CA GLY A 153 21.79 -7.42 -14.37
C GLY A 153 21.52 -6.51 -15.57
N SER A 154 20.63 -5.54 -15.41
CA SER A 154 20.35 -4.55 -16.45
C SER A 154 21.42 -3.45 -16.46
N ASP A 155 21.87 -3.06 -17.66
CA ASP A 155 22.73 -1.88 -17.85
C ASP A 155 21.94 -0.55 -17.69
N GLU A 156 20.62 -0.64 -17.50
CA GLU A 156 19.67 0.46 -17.33
C GLU A 156 19.19 0.57 -15.88
N ASN A 157 18.36 1.58 -15.58
CA ASN A 157 17.65 1.63 -14.30
C ASN A 157 16.44 0.70 -14.37
N GLY A 158 16.04 0.05 -13.28
CA GLY A 158 14.88 -0.85 -13.27
C GLY A 158 15.16 -2.17 -13.98
N GLY A 159 15.59 -3.21 -13.27
CA GLY A 159 15.78 -4.54 -13.88
C GLY A 159 14.44 -5.17 -14.30
N GLY A 160 13.44 -5.12 -13.42
CA GLY A 160 12.08 -5.59 -13.72
C GLY A 160 11.32 -4.60 -14.62
N ILE A 161 11.00 -3.43 -14.08
CA ILE A 161 10.23 -2.40 -14.78
C ILE A 161 10.99 -1.08 -14.74
N SER A 162 11.05 -0.39 -15.88
CA SER A 162 11.58 0.97 -15.95
C SER A 162 10.66 1.91 -16.73
N GLY A 163 10.72 3.22 -16.46
CA GLY A 163 10.01 4.17 -17.32
C GLY A 163 9.83 5.57 -16.75
N THR A 164 9.07 6.38 -17.50
CA THR A 164 8.70 7.75 -17.13
C THR A 164 7.23 8.00 -17.46
N LEU A 165 6.48 8.56 -16.52
CA LEU A 165 5.15 9.13 -16.76
C LEU A 165 5.29 10.65 -16.81
N ASN A 166 5.17 11.23 -18.00
CA ASN A 166 5.32 12.69 -18.17
C ASN A 166 4.12 13.36 -18.85
N ILE A 167 3.11 12.61 -19.30
CA ILE A 167 1.87 13.20 -19.77
C ILE A 167 1.05 13.68 -18.57
N SER A 168 0.38 14.83 -18.72
CA SER A 168 -0.38 15.42 -17.64
C SER A 168 -1.53 14.51 -17.21
N GLY A 169 -1.53 14.11 -15.95
CA GLY A 169 -2.53 13.18 -15.40
C GLY A 169 -2.32 11.71 -15.78
N ALA A 170 -1.18 11.35 -16.41
CA ALA A 170 -0.86 9.97 -16.72
C ALA A 170 -0.89 9.10 -15.46
N ALA A 171 -1.42 7.89 -15.55
CA ALA A 171 -1.65 7.01 -14.42
C ALA A 171 -1.16 5.59 -14.70
N MET A 172 -0.38 5.05 -13.77
CA MET A 172 0.04 3.66 -13.76
C MET A 172 -0.38 3.00 -12.46
N ARG A 173 -0.89 1.77 -12.53
CA ARG A 173 -1.20 0.94 -11.37
C ARG A 173 -0.55 -0.43 -11.49
N LEU A 174 0.21 -0.80 -10.45
CA LEU A 174 0.70 -2.15 -10.19
C LEU A 174 -0.17 -2.74 -9.08
N ASN A 175 -0.87 -3.84 -9.36
CA ASN A 175 -1.77 -4.47 -8.39
C ASN A 175 -1.46 -5.96 -8.24
N ASN A 176 -1.20 -6.42 -7.01
CA ASN A 176 -0.80 -7.81 -6.77
C ASN A 176 0.38 -8.26 -7.66
N VAL A 177 1.39 -7.41 -7.79
CA VAL A 177 2.59 -7.67 -8.59
C VAL A 177 3.74 -8.11 -7.68
N VAL A 178 4.55 -9.05 -8.15
CA VAL A 178 5.84 -9.40 -7.53
C VAL A 178 6.95 -8.96 -8.47
N ILE A 179 7.95 -8.27 -7.94
CA ILE A 179 9.20 -8.01 -8.66
C ILE A 179 10.31 -8.62 -7.82
N SER A 180 10.93 -9.67 -8.34
CA SER A 180 11.91 -10.45 -7.58
C SER A 180 13.13 -10.78 -8.40
N ASP A 181 14.23 -11.10 -7.70
CA ASP A 181 15.46 -11.60 -8.31
C ASP A 181 15.94 -10.74 -9.50
N SER A 182 15.68 -9.44 -9.43
CA SER A 182 16.00 -8.48 -10.48
C SER A 182 17.19 -7.63 -10.08
N GLU A 183 18.14 -7.52 -11.01
CA GLU A 183 19.33 -6.71 -10.82
C GLU A 183 19.39 -5.55 -11.83
N SER A 184 19.74 -4.35 -11.35
CA SER A 184 20.12 -3.20 -12.18
C SER A 184 21.51 -2.74 -11.76
N LEU A 185 22.42 -2.54 -12.71
CA LEU A 185 23.74 -1.97 -12.44
C LEU A 185 23.68 -0.46 -12.13
N LYS A 186 22.49 0.15 -12.25
CA LYS A 186 22.20 1.55 -11.93
C LYS A 186 21.21 1.62 -10.76
N ASN A 187 20.06 2.28 -10.90
CA ASN A 187 19.14 2.52 -9.80
C ASN A 187 17.84 1.72 -9.97
N GLY A 188 17.24 1.30 -8.85
CA GLY A 188 15.99 0.54 -8.85
C GLY A 188 16.20 -0.87 -9.35
N GLY A 189 16.59 -1.82 -8.49
CA GLY A 189 16.90 -3.19 -8.94
C GLY A 189 15.70 -3.87 -9.58
N GLY A 190 14.53 -3.74 -8.97
CA GLY A 190 13.26 -4.20 -9.52
C GLY A 190 12.52 -3.14 -10.32
N LEU A 191 12.39 -1.92 -9.79
CA LEU A 191 11.56 -0.86 -10.40
C LEU A 191 12.28 0.48 -10.44
N TYR A 192 12.26 1.14 -11.59
CA TYR A 192 12.61 2.55 -11.73
C TYR A 192 11.49 3.35 -12.38
N MET A 193 11.02 4.42 -11.74
CA MET A 193 10.00 5.29 -12.33
C MET A 193 10.30 6.77 -12.10
N SER A 194 10.10 7.60 -13.13
CA SER A 194 10.05 9.06 -13.01
C SER A 194 8.61 9.56 -13.23
N LEU A 195 8.05 10.24 -12.23
CA LEU A 195 6.70 10.79 -12.25
C LEU A 195 6.77 12.31 -12.41
N GLN A 196 6.17 12.83 -13.47
CA GLN A 196 6.18 14.25 -13.82
C GLN A 196 4.76 14.75 -14.17
N ASN A 197 4.58 16.07 -14.23
CA ASN A 197 3.39 16.74 -14.76
C ASN A 197 2.03 16.32 -14.14
N GLY A 198 1.99 16.01 -12.85
CA GLY A 198 0.77 15.61 -12.14
C GLY A 198 0.36 14.17 -12.44
N SER A 199 1.32 13.32 -12.82
CA SER A 199 1.11 11.89 -13.03
C SER A 199 0.95 11.14 -11.71
N ARG A 200 0.53 9.88 -11.80
CA ARG A 200 0.19 9.06 -10.63
C ARG A 200 0.67 7.62 -10.80
N LEU A 201 1.38 7.13 -9.80
CA LEU A 201 1.75 5.71 -9.69
C LEU A 201 1.12 5.11 -8.43
N GLU A 202 0.36 4.04 -8.61
CA GLU A 202 -0.17 3.22 -7.52
C GLU A 202 0.49 1.85 -7.49
N ILE A 203 0.95 1.43 -6.32
CA ILE A 203 1.53 0.10 -6.08
C ILE A 203 0.73 -0.52 -4.93
N LEU A 204 -0.10 -1.51 -5.26
CA LEU A 204 -1.10 -2.08 -4.36
C LEU A 204 -0.86 -3.58 -4.18
N ASP A 205 -0.94 -4.06 -2.95
CA ASP A 205 -0.90 -5.49 -2.61
C ASP A 205 0.31 -6.23 -3.23
N SER A 206 1.44 -5.52 -3.36
CA SER A 206 2.57 -5.94 -4.18
C SER A 206 3.80 -6.26 -3.34
N HIS A 207 4.73 -7.01 -3.91
CA HIS A 207 5.93 -7.47 -3.22
C HIS A 207 7.19 -7.25 -4.05
N PHE A 208 8.20 -6.63 -3.45
CA PHE A 208 9.57 -6.60 -3.98
C PHE A 208 10.48 -7.48 -3.13
N ASP A 209 11.13 -8.47 -3.74
CA ASP A 209 12.00 -9.41 -3.01
C ASP A 209 13.33 -9.69 -3.72
N ASN A 210 14.43 -9.73 -2.96
CA ASN A 210 15.74 -10.15 -3.47
C ASN A 210 16.25 -9.39 -4.71
N ASN A 211 15.91 -8.11 -4.83
CA ASN A 211 16.39 -7.26 -5.92
C ASN A 211 17.67 -6.50 -5.52
N THR A 212 18.52 -6.22 -6.50
CA THR A 212 19.82 -5.57 -6.27
C THR A 212 20.05 -4.39 -7.21
N ALA A 213 20.55 -3.26 -6.67
CA ALA A 213 20.97 -2.12 -7.48
C ALA A 213 22.07 -1.28 -6.81
N LYS A 214 22.60 -0.28 -7.53
CA LYS A 214 23.49 0.74 -6.95
C LYS A 214 22.78 1.54 -5.86
N ASN A 215 21.60 2.07 -6.16
CA ASN A 215 20.67 2.73 -5.22
C ASN A 215 19.28 2.13 -5.40
N GLY A 216 18.47 2.13 -4.34
CA GLY A 216 17.11 1.63 -4.44
C GLY A 216 17.09 0.14 -4.79
N GLY A 217 17.61 -0.72 -3.91
CA GLY A 217 17.81 -2.14 -4.20
C GLY A 217 16.56 -2.79 -4.79
N ALA A 218 15.38 -2.49 -4.22
CA ALA A 218 14.11 -2.88 -4.82
C ALA A 218 13.57 -1.86 -5.82
N PHE A 219 13.51 -0.58 -5.44
CA PHE A 219 13.03 0.46 -6.34
C PHE A 219 13.74 1.80 -6.16
N GLU A 220 13.82 2.58 -7.24
CA GLU A 220 14.02 4.02 -7.18
C GLU A 220 12.87 4.75 -7.88
N ILE A 221 12.20 5.66 -7.18
CA ILE A 221 11.07 6.44 -7.73
C ILE A 221 11.35 7.93 -7.57
N GLN A 222 11.27 8.67 -8.66
CA GLN A 222 11.39 10.13 -8.69
C GLN A 222 10.00 10.75 -8.81
N VAL A 223 9.66 11.67 -7.90
CA VAL A 223 8.35 12.33 -7.84
C VAL A 223 8.53 13.83 -8.03
N ASP A 224 8.04 14.37 -9.14
CA ASP A 224 8.12 15.79 -9.48
C ASP A 224 6.85 16.29 -10.21
N GLY A 225 6.77 17.59 -10.47
CA GLY A 225 5.67 18.23 -11.19
C GLY A 225 4.31 18.03 -10.51
N ASN A 226 4.25 18.06 -9.17
CA ASN A 226 3.04 17.74 -8.39
C ASN A 226 2.46 16.34 -8.66
N SER A 227 3.30 15.35 -8.93
CA SER A 227 2.87 13.96 -9.14
C SER A 227 2.60 13.22 -7.82
N HIS A 228 1.95 12.06 -7.88
CA HIS A 228 1.58 11.27 -6.71
C HIS A 228 2.06 9.82 -6.79
N LEU A 229 2.90 9.42 -5.85
CA LEU A 229 3.17 8.01 -5.54
C LEU A 229 2.28 7.52 -4.41
N ILE A 230 1.56 6.42 -4.63
CA ILE A 230 0.77 5.73 -3.61
C ILE A 230 1.24 4.28 -3.53
N MET A 231 1.56 3.83 -2.32
CA MET A 231 1.88 2.45 -2.00
C MET A 231 0.94 1.99 -0.90
N ASN A 232 0.23 0.88 -1.10
CA ASN A 232 -0.65 0.30 -0.09
C ASN A 232 -0.44 -1.19 0.01
N ASN A 233 -0.28 -1.68 1.24
CA ASN A 233 -0.07 -3.09 1.53
C ASN A 233 1.11 -3.67 0.73
N THR A 234 2.22 -2.93 0.70
CA THR A 234 3.40 -3.29 -0.09
C THR A 234 4.48 -3.88 0.81
N LYS A 235 5.00 -5.04 0.44
CA LYS A 235 6.11 -5.71 1.13
C LYS A 235 7.40 -5.57 0.34
N VAL A 236 8.49 -5.22 1.02
CA VAL A 236 9.79 -4.95 0.41
C VAL A 236 10.85 -5.67 1.24
N THR A 237 11.33 -6.82 0.79
CA THR A 237 12.25 -7.65 1.58
C THR A 237 13.49 -8.11 0.85
N ASN A 238 14.56 -8.32 1.62
CA ASN A 238 15.80 -8.92 1.13
C ASN A 238 16.45 -8.18 -0.06
N ASN A 239 16.14 -6.90 -0.26
CA ASN A 239 16.70 -6.11 -1.35
C ASN A 239 18.00 -5.42 -0.93
N SER A 240 18.90 -5.19 -1.89
CA SER A 240 20.25 -4.70 -1.61
C SER A 240 20.64 -3.50 -2.47
N ALA A 241 21.05 -2.40 -1.82
CA ALA A 241 21.76 -1.29 -2.45
C ALA A 241 23.28 -1.48 -2.27
N THR A 242 24.01 -1.74 -3.35
CA THR A 242 25.40 -2.23 -3.32
C THR A 242 26.44 -1.15 -3.03
N SER A 243 26.17 0.09 -3.43
CA SER A 243 27.11 1.22 -3.24
C SER A 243 26.40 2.54 -2.88
N GLY A 244 25.11 2.48 -2.57
CA GLY A 244 24.25 3.64 -2.41
C GLY A 244 23.18 3.49 -1.32
N ASN A 245 22.15 4.31 -1.40
CA ASN A 245 21.10 4.41 -0.38
C ASN A 245 19.86 3.59 -0.76
N GLY A 246 19.00 3.30 0.21
CA GLY A 246 17.68 2.74 -0.04
C GLY A 246 17.74 1.25 -0.38
N GLY A 247 18.17 0.40 0.56
CA GLY A 247 18.28 -1.04 0.32
C GLY A 247 16.95 -1.65 -0.15
N GLY A 248 15.87 -1.38 0.58
CA GLY A 248 14.51 -1.72 0.16
C GLY A 248 13.95 -0.71 -0.84
N GLY A 249 14.27 0.56 -0.75
CA GLY A 249 13.87 1.50 -1.79
C GLY A 249 14.40 2.91 -1.57
N ARG A 250 14.47 3.66 -2.67
CA ARG A 250 14.83 5.07 -2.68
C ARG A 250 13.73 5.89 -3.34
N ILE A 251 13.32 6.97 -2.70
CA ILE A 251 12.36 7.93 -3.25
C ILE A 251 13.03 9.29 -3.27
N ILE A 252 13.05 9.91 -4.45
CA ILE A 252 13.51 11.29 -4.60
C ILE A 252 12.27 12.12 -4.90
N ILE A 253 11.93 13.05 -4.02
CA ILE A 253 10.75 13.90 -4.18
C ILE A 253 11.19 15.35 -4.36
N SER A 254 10.83 15.95 -5.50
CA SER A 254 11.02 17.37 -5.79
C SER A 254 9.78 18.18 -5.40
N SER A 255 8.61 17.74 -5.89
CA SER A 255 7.30 18.31 -5.61
C SER A 255 6.21 17.24 -5.71
N GLY A 256 5.08 17.44 -5.02
CA GLY A 256 3.94 16.50 -5.05
C GLY A 256 3.79 15.64 -3.79
N TRP A 257 3.30 14.42 -3.95
CA TRP A 257 2.86 13.58 -2.84
C TRP A 257 3.44 12.17 -2.89
N VAL A 258 3.84 11.65 -1.73
CA VAL A 258 4.14 10.25 -1.49
C VAL A 258 3.23 9.77 -0.36
N THR A 259 2.49 8.70 -0.57
CA THR A 259 1.63 8.09 0.43
C THR A 259 1.94 6.60 0.52
N ILE A 260 2.47 6.14 1.65
CA ILE A 260 2.73 4.71 1.91
C ILE A 260 1.85 4.29 3.07
N THR A 261 1.02 3.28 2.85
CA THR A 261 0.10 2.73 3.85
C THR A 261 0.32 1.23 4.01
N ASN A 262 0.38 0.74 5.24
CA ASN A 262 0.60 -0.68 5.56
C ASN A 262 1.85 -1.26 4.85
N GLY A 263 2.93 -0.48 4.74
CA GLY A 263 4.17 -0.89 4.09
C GLY A 263 5.09 -1.66 5.04
N THR A 264 5.75 -2.72 4.57
CA THR A 264 6.76 -3.45 5.37
C THR A 264 8.08 -3.53 4.62
N PHE A 265 9.14 -2.97 5.19
CA PHE A 265 10.50 -2.98 4.64
C PHE A 265 11.44 -3.75 5.57
N SER A 266 11.66 -5.05 5.33
CA SER A 266 12.42 -5.90 6.26
C SER A 266 13.54 -6.70 5.60
N GLY A 267 14.67 -6.87 6.27
CA GLY A 267 15.77 -7.69 5.77
C GLY A 267 16.50 -7.07 4.56
N ASN A 268 16.27 -5.79 4.28
CA ASN A 268 16.96 -5.07 3.23
C ASN A 268 18.33 -4.54 3.71
N SER A 269 19.28 -4.41 2.80
CA SER A 269 20.65 -3.92 3.08
C SER A 269 21.04 -2.76 2.17
N ALA A 270 21.80 -1.81 2.71
CA ALA A 270 22.43 -0.75 1.91
C ALA A 270 23.86 -0.53 2.42
N SER A 271 24.81 -0.29 1.52
CA SER A 271 26.14 0.20 1.91
C SER A 271 26.10 1.65 2.39
N GLY A 272 25.13 2.42 1.90
CA GLY A 272 24.82 3.78 2.35
C GLY A 272 23.70 3.79 3.40
N SER A 273 22.90 4.84 3.33
CA SER A 273 21.80 5.16 4.25
C SER A 273 20.45 4.57 3.81
N GLY A 274 19.51 4.39 4.76
CA GLY A 274 18.14 3.96 4.47
C GLY A 274 18.08 2.51 4.06
N LYS A 275 18.54 1.59 4.92
CA LYS A 275 18.57 0.16 4.61
C LYS A 275 17.19 -0.35 4.20
N GLY A 276 16.13 0.03 4.91
CA GLY A 276 14.75 -0.26 4.54
C GLY A 276 14.24 0.69 3.46
N LEU A 277 14.20 1.98 3.75
CA LEU A 277 13.68 3.01 2.84
C LEU A 277 14.46 4.31 3.01
N SER A 278 14.84 4.93 1.90
CA SER A 278 15.44 6.27 1.84
C SER A 278 14.48 7.21 1.11
N ILE A 279 14.06 8.30 1.75
CA ILE A 279 13.27 9.35 1.09
C ILE A 279 14.07 10.66 1.15
N GLU A 280 14.33 11.24 -0.02
CA GLU A 280 15.18 12.42 -0.19
C GLU A 280 14.36 13.55 -0.83
N LYS A 281 14.24 14.68 -0.13
CA LYS A 281 13.66 15.90 -0.69
C LYS A 281 14.72 16.68 -1.44
N VAL A 282 14.41 17.07 -2.68
CA VAL A 282 15.24 17.93 -3.53
C VAL A 282 14.45 19.15 -3.99
N GLY A 283 15.11 20.25 -4.35
CA GLY A 283 14.45 21.47 -4.86
C GLY A 283 13.63 22.25 -3.82
N SER A 284 13.11 23.41 -4.22
CA SER A 284 12.42 24.36 -3.34
C SER A 284 10.90 24.19 -3.25
N ASP A 285 10.30 23.46 -4.19
CA ASP A 285 8.83 23.37 -4.30
C ASP A 285 8.21 22.53 -3.17
N PRO A 286 6.93 22.75 -2.84
CA PRO A 286 6.25 21.99 -1.80
C PRO A 286 6.15 20.49 -2.12
N ALA A 287 6.44 19.66 -1.13
CA ALA A 287 6.27 18.22 -1.19
C ALA A 287 5.61 17.70 0.09
N THR A 288 4.83 16.63 -0.01
CA THR A 288 4.22 15.95 1.14
C THR A 288 4.54 14.46 1.13
N VAL A 289 5.04 13.95 2.24
CA VAL A 289 5.24 12.52 2.47
C VAL A 289 4.33 12.09 3.61
N THR A 290 3.51 11.07 3.38
CA THR A 290 2.61 10.48 4.39
C THR A 290 2.89 8.99 4.50
N LEU A 291 3.31 8.55 5.68
CA LEU A 291 3.55 7.14 6.01
C LEU A 291 2.53 6.74 7.06
N ILE A 292 1.72 5.71 6.77
CA ILE A 292 0.70 5.19 7.68
C ILE A 292 0.97 3.69 7.89
N ASN A 293 1.15 3.25 9.13
CA ASN A 293 1.38 1.82 9.44
C ASN A 293 2.55 1.22 8.65
N THR A 294 3.62 1.99 8.48
CA THR A 294 4.80 1.56 7.71
C THR A 294 5.92 1.16 8.66
N SER A 295 6.43 -0.08 8.53
CA SER A 295 7.56 -0.60 9.30
C SER A 295 8.83 -0.70 8.46
N THR A 296 9.98 -0.44 9.09
CA THR A 296 11.30 -0.61 8.48
C THR A 296 12.23 -1.35 9.46
N ASP A 297 12.40 -2.64 9.26
CA ASP A 297 13.27 -3.48 10.11
C ASP A 297 14.58 -3.76 9.37
N GLY A 298 15.64 -3.03 9.74
CA GLY A 298 17.00 -3.39 9.35
C GLY A 298 17.56 -4.48 10.25
N LEU A 299 18.42 -5.33 9.70
CA LEU A 299 19.20 -6.29 10.47
C LEU A 299 20.02 -5.55 11.55
N ILE A 300 19.61 -5.73 12.82
CA ILE A 300 20.37 -5.66 14.08
C ILE A 300 21.69 -4.86 14.00
N HIS A 301 21.61 -3.53 14.06
CA HIS A 301 22.49 -2.59 14.78
C HIS A 301 22.29 -1.17 14.23
N GLN A 302 21.90 -0.24 15.12
CA GLN A 302 21.63 1.20 14.90
C GLN A 302 20.23 1.55 14.36
N PRO A 303 19.30 1.99 15.25
CA PRO A 303 17.95 2.43 14.89
C PRO A 303 17.89 3.64 13.93
N ASP A 304 18.99 4.38 13.78
CA ASP A 304 19.04 5.64 13.01
C ASP A 304 19.35 5.45 11.50
N GLU A 305 19.53 4.21 11.02
CA GLU A 305 19.94 3.93 9.62
C GLU A 305 18.84 3.28 8.73
N ASN A 306 17.70 2.86 9.29
CA ASN A 306 16.75 1.97 8.60
C ASN A 306 15.70 2.70 7.75
N LEU A 307 15.12 3.77 8.29
CA LEU A 307 14.35 4.76 7.55
C LEU A 307 15.13 6.06 7.62
N ILE A 308 15.62 6.52 6.48
CA ILE A 308 16.31 7.80 6.40
C ILE A 308 15.44 8.78 5.63
N LEU A 309 15.01 9.81 6.34
CA LEU A 309 14.33 10.99 5.83
C LEU A 309 15.35 12.13 5.79
N ASN A 310 16.22 12.11 4.78
CA ASN A 310 17.24 13.14 4.64
C ASN A 310 16.64 14.33 3.88
N THR A 311 16.44 15.44 4.59
CA THR A 311 16.33 16.76 3.97
C THR A 311 17.73 17.21 3.59
N LEU A 312 18.23 16.78 2.44
CA LEU A 312 19.48 17.30 1.85
C LEU A 312 19.25 18.71 1.27
N ASP A 313 18.68 19.60 2.08
CA ASP A 313 18.94 21.05 1.97
C ASP A 313 18.57 21.77 3.27
N GLN A 314 19.59 22.23 4.00
CA GLN A 314 19.43 22.99 5.25
C GLN A 314 18.99 24.46 5.01
N THR A 315 18.24 24.74 3.94
CA THR A 315 17.62 26.06 3.72
C THR A 315 16.20 25.92 3.16
N GLY A 316 15.22 25.91 4.07
CA GLY A 316 13.81 26.15 3.68
C GLY A 316 13.09 25.02 2.96
N SER A 317 13.43 23.75 3.22
CA SER A 317 12.74 22.60 2.62
C SER A 317 11.24 22.67 2.89
N ASN A 318 10.44 22.93 1.84
CA ASN A 318 8.98 22.96 1.90
C ASN A 318 8.41 21.52 1.90
N LEU A 319 8.89 20.69 2.83
CA LEU A 319 8.47 19.31 2.99
C LEU A 319 7.50 19.21 4.17
N THR A 320 6.30 18.72 3.90
CA THR A 320 5.35 18.27 4.94
C THR A 320 5.51 16.77 5.13
N LEU A 321 5.82 16.34 6.36
CA LEU A 321 5.98 14.92 6.70
C LEU A 321 4.92 14.51 7.71
N ASN A 322 4.10 13.51 7.35
CA ASN A 322 3.10 12.91 8.22
C ASN A 322 3.47 11.45 8.46
N ILE A 323 3.83 11.10 9.69
CA ILE A 323 4.05 9.70 10.08
C ILE A 323 2.95 9.33 11.08
N LEU A 324 2.10 8.41 10.66
CA LEU A 324 0.95 7.92 11.40
C LEU A 324 1.19 6.44 11.70
N ASN A 325 1.53 6.12 12.95
CA ASN A 325 1.63 4.73 13.38
C ASN A 325 0.36 4.35 14.12
N GLU A 326 -0.58 3.71 13.43
CA GLU A 326 -1.68 2.96 14.05
C GLU A 326 -1.19 1.54 14.34
N GLN A 327 -0.14 1.41 15.16
CA GLN A 327 0.36 0.11 15.59
C GLN A 327 -0.56 -0.49 16.66
N VAL A 328 -0.87 -1.78 16.50
CA VAL A 328 -1.60 -2.58 17.49
C VAL A 328 -0.59 -3.17 18.46
N PHE A 329 -0.54 -2.67 19.69
CA PHE A 329 0.34 -3.14 20.74
C PHE A 329 -0.44 -3.97 21.77
N LEU A 330 -0.03 -5.22 21.93
CA LEU A 330 -0.46 -6.04 23.06
C LEU A 330 0.47 -5.73 24.24
N PRO A 331 0.00 -5.23 25.40
CA PRO A 331 0.78 -5.25 26.63
C PRO A 331 1.31 -6.66 26.90
N LEU A 332 2.59 -6.73 27.25
CA LEU A 332 3.26 -7.95 27.66
C LEU A 332 2.62 -8.45 28.97
N VAL A 333 1.95 -9.60 28.92
CA VAL A 333 1.56 -10.34 30.12
C VAL A 333 2.85 -10.82 30.78
N ILE A 334 3.16 -10.32 31.97
CA ILE A 334 4.13 -10.97 32.85
C ILE A 334 3.28 -11.68 33.90
N THR A 335 3.16 -13.00 33.79
CA THR A 335 2.63 -13.81 34.91
C THR A 335 3.52 -13.52 36.12
N PRO A 336 3.02 -12.87 37.19
CA PRO A 336 3.86 -12.60 38.34
C PRO A 336 4.22 -13.92 39.00
N SER A 337 5.51 -14.13 39.26
CA SER A 337 5.98 -15.23 40.12
C SER A 337 5.68 -14.97 41.61
N ASP A 338 5.17 -13.77 41.94
CA ASP A 338 4.86 -13.30 43.28
C ASP A 338 3.35 -13.42 43.58
N PRO A 339 2.94 -14.26 44.55
CA PRO A 339 1.55 -14.40 44.98
C PRO A 339 0.93 -13.12 45.58
N SER A 340 1.76 -12.15 45.97
CA SER A 340 1.32 -10.87 46.53
C SER A 340 1.15 -9.77 45.47
N ALA A 341 1.47 -10.06 44.20
CA ALA A 341 1.33 -9.09 43.13
C ALA A 341 -0.13 -8.65 42.93
N LEU A 342 -0.31 -7.37 42.66
CA LEU A 342 -1.60 -6.82 42.23
C LEU A 342 -1.78 -7.14 40.75
N THR A 343 -2.88 -7.79 40.39
CA THR A 343 -3.21 -8.10 38.99
C THR A 343 -4.65 -7.80 38.66
N SER A 344 -4.92 -7.65 37.38
CA SER A 344 -6.23 -7.43 36.80
C SER A 344 -6.39 -8.29 35.55
N GLU A 345 -7.55 -8.89 35.33
CA GLU A 345 -7.77 -9.79 34.20
C GLU A 345 -9.18 -9.58 33.63
N ILE A 346 -9.28 -9.21 32.36
CA ILE A 346 -10.53 -9.29 31.60
C ILE A 346 -10.83 -10.75 31.33
N THR A 347 -12.02 -11.19 31.73
CA THR A 347 -12.53 -12.56 31.60
C THR A 347 -13.57 -12.71 30.50
N GLY A 348 -14.14 -11.60 30.01
CA GLY A 348 -15.15 -11.60 28.96
C GLY A 348 -15.51 -10.19 28.49
N ILE A 349 -15.92 -10.08 27.22
CA ILE A 349 -16.45 -8.84 26.63
C ILE A 349 -17.68 -9.19 25.81
N THR A 350 -18.78 -8.50 26.07
CA THR A 350 -20.00 -8.55 25.24
C THR A 350 -20.46 -7.14 24.87
N ILE A 351 -21.49 -7.01 24.01
CA ILE A 351 -22.15 -5.73 23.72
C ILE A 351 -23.52 -5.76 24.39
N ASN A 352 -23.81 -4.78 25.24
CA ASN A 352 -25.08 -4.68 25.94
C ASN A 352 -26.16 -3.94 25.12
N ASN A 353 -27.37 -3.85 25.68
CA ASN A 353 -28.52 -3.23 25.00
C ASN A 353 -28.35 -1.72 24.70
N ASP A 354 -27.45 -1.04 25.41
CA ASP A 354 -27.16 0.38 25.21
C ASP A 354 -26.01 0.60 24.19
N TYR A 355 -25.60 -0.46 23.49
CA TYR A 355 -24.50 -0.46 22.54
C TYR A 355 -23.14 -0.09 23.17
N ASN A 356 -22.95 -0.43 24.44
CA ASN A 356 -21.66 -0.33 25.13
C ASN A 356 -21.01 -1.70 25.25
N TYR A 357 -19.68 -1.73 25.33
CA TYR A 357 -18.97 -2.92 25.76
C TYR A 357 -19.29 -3.20 27.23
N GLU A 358 -19.69 -4.42 27.53
CA GLU A 358 -19.81 -4.93 28.89
C GLU A 358 -18.63 -5.85 29.17
N VAL A 359 -17.65 -5.32 29.91
CA VAL A 359 -16.34 -5.94 30.13
C VAL A 359 -16.30 -6.56 31.52
N THR A 360 -16.34 -7.89 31.60
CA THR A 360 -16.18 -8.62 32.86
C THR A 360 -14.71 -8.78 33.19
N PHE A 361 -14.33 -8.53 34.44
CA PHE A 361 -12.93 -8.58 34.86
C PHE A 361 -12.80 -8.96 36.35
N ASN A 362 -11.64 -9.52 36.69
CA ASN A 362 -11.24 -9.83 38.06
C ASN A 362 -10.03 -8.98 38.46
N VAL A 363 -9.86 -8.78 39.76
CA VAL A 363 -8.65 -8.20 40.35
C VAL A 363 -8.13 -9.12 41.45
N THR A 364 -6.81 -9.12 41.65
CA THR A 364 -6.14 -9.93 42.67
C THR A 364 -5.42 -9.03 43.65
N ASN A 365 -5.56 -9.30 44.96
CA ASN A 365 -4.87 -8.60 46.06
C ASN A 365 -5.22 -7.11 46.24
N PHE A 366 -6.29 -6.61 45.61
CA PHE A 366 -6.87 -5.29 45.91
C PHE A 366 -8.37 -5.23 45.59
N THR A 367 -9.03 -4.16 46.03
CA THR A 367 -10.37 -3.75 45.60
C THR A 367 -10.25 -2.35 44.99
N PRO A 368 -10.81 -2.09 43.80
CA PRO A 368 -10.78 -0.77 43.18
C PRO A 368 -11.32 0.30 44.13
N ASP A 369 -10.58 1.40 44.29
CA ASP A 369 -10.93 2.54 45.14
C ASP A 369 -10.36 3.84 44.56
N THR A 370 -11.13 4.91 44.63
CA THR A 370 -10.79 6.24 44.10
C THR A 370 -9.51 6.83 44.70
N ASN A 371 -9.19 6.48 45.96
CA ASN A 371 -7.94 6.92 46.59
C ASN A 371 -6.88 5.80 46.69
N GLY A 372 -7.19 4.62 46.15
CA GLY A 372 -6.40 3.39 46.27
C GLY A 372 -5.94 2.85 44.91
N ASN A 373 -5.69 1.54 44.88
CA ASN A 373 -5.42 0.86 43.61
C ASN A 373 -6.72 0.71 42.83
N HIS A 374 -6.67 0.92 41.53
CA HIS A 374 -7.78 0.80 40.60
C HIS A 374 -7.25 0.28 39.25
N VAL A 375 -8.06 0.29 38.20
CA VAL A 375 -7.69 -0.24 36.89
C VAL A 375 -7.86 0.79 35.79
N HIS A 376 -7.03 0.70 34.74
CA HIS A 376 -7.17 1.48 33.52
C HIS A 376 -7.54 0.56 32.36
N PHE A 377 -8.58 0.93 31.61
CA PHE A 377 -8.99 0.26 30.37
C PHE A 377 -8.49 1.03 29.14
N PHE A 378 -8.03 0.31 28.13
CA PHE A 378 -7.53 0.90 26.87
C PHE A 378 -7.64 -0.12 25.73
N PHE A 379 -7.59 0.36 24.48
CA PHE A 379 -7.53 -0.51 23.32
C PHE A 379 -6.09 -0.96 23.04
N ASN A 380 -5.92 -2.12 22.41
CA ASN A 380 -4.61 -2.63 22.02
C ASN A 380 -3.96 -1.86 20.86
N THR A 381 -4.23 -0.56 20.72
CA THR A 381 -3.60 0.36 19.75
C THR A 381 -2.68 1.37 20.45
N VAL A 382 -2.40 1.18 21.74
CA VAL A 382 -1.55 2.06 22.55
C VAL A 382 -0.22 1.36 22.85
N PRO A 383 0.96 1.95 22.54
CA PRO A 383 2.26 1.33 22.82
C PRO A 383 2.40 0.81 24.23
N ALA A 384 2.93 -0.42 24.38
CA ALA A 384 3.07 -1.06 25.68
C ALA A 384 3.89 -0.22 26.69
N SER A 385 4.80 0.62 26.21
CA SER A 385 5.60 1.53 27.05
C SER A 385 4.80 2.69 27.66
N ILE A 386 3.66 3.06 27.07
CA ILE A 386 2.80 4.18 27.52
C ILE A 386 1.34 3.76 27.80
N ALA A 387 1.02 2.47 27.67
CA ALA A 387 -0.30 1.90 27.89
C ALA A 387 -0.84 2.25 29.29
N GLY A 388 -2.04 2.84 29.34
CA GLY A 388 -2.67 3.30 30.58
C GLY A 388 -1.97 4.48 31.27
N THR A 389 -0.88 5.04 30.74
CA THR A 389 -0.16 6.15 31.39
C THR A 389 -0.72 7.52 30.99
N GLN A 390 -0.43 8.57 31.77
CA GLN A 390 -0.74 9.96 31.39
C GLN A 390 0.16 10.52 30.25
N ALA A 391 1.04 9.73 29.64
CA ALA A 391 1.90 10.20 28.56
C ALA A 391 1.10 10.53 27.29
N PRO A 392 1.50 11.55 26.50
CA PRO A 392 0.86 11.87 25.22
C PRO A 392 0.78 10.65 24.30
N GLY A 393 -0.41 10.34 23.79
CA GLY A 393 -0.66 9.21 22.88
C GLY A 393 -1.36 7.99 23.51
N GLY A 394 -1.52 7.93 24.83
CA GLY A 394 -2.33 6.92 25.51
C GLY A 394 -3.75 7.40 25.81
N THR A 395 -4.77 6.88 25.11
CA THR A 395 -6.18 7.08 25.50
C THR A 395 -6.65 5.91 26.35
N TRP A 396 -7.09 6.18 27.58
CA TRP A 396 -7.55 5.17 28.54
C TRP A 396 -8.64 5.75 29.44
N ILE A 397 -9.39 4.88 30.12
CA ILE A 397 -10.42 5.25 31.09
C ILE A 397 -10.05 4.65 32.46
N PRO A 398 -9.86 5.47 33.52
CA PRO A 398 -9.75 4.94 34.88
C PRO A 398 -11.09 4.38 35.33
N TYR A 399 -11.04 3.31 36.11
CA TYR A 399 -12.23 2.71 36.68
C TYR A 399 -11.99 2.23 38.11
N ASP A 400 -12.71 2.87 39.04
CA ASP A 400 -12.65 2.59 40.47
C ASP A 400 -13.80 1.66 40.93
N GLY A 401 -14.62 1.18 40.00
CA GLY A 401 -15.81 0.37 40.29
C GLY A 401 -15.55 -1.14 40.27
N SER A 402 -16.58 -1.90 40.65
CA SER A 402 -16.61 -3.35 40.48
C SER A 402 -16.99 -3.76 39.07
N SER A 403 -16.56 -4.92 38.60
CA SER A 403 -17.01 -5.51 37.32
C SER A 403 -18.55 -5.57 37.20
N PRO A 404 -19.14 -5.31 36.00
CA PRO A 404 -18.48 -5.02 34.72
C PRO A 404 -18.16 -3.54 34.48
N PHE A 405 -17.16 -3.30 33.63
CA PHE A 405 -16.86 -1.98 33.10
C PHE A 405 -17.65 -1.71 31.81
N THR A 406 -18.22 -0.51 31.68
CA THR A 406 -19.05 -0.11 30.51
C THR A 406 -18.67 1.24 29.92
N GLY A 407 -17.44 1.73 30.16
CA GLY A 407 -17.02 3.08 29.76
C GLY A 407 -16.66 3.24 28.28
N TYR A 408 -16.57 2.15 27.52
CA TYR A 408 -16.33 2.17 26.07
C TYR A 408 -17.52 1.58 25.30
N SER A 409 -17.76 2.11 24.11
CA SER A 409 -18.68 1.58 23.10
C SER A 409 -17.93 1.19 21.82
N PRO A 410 -18.54 0.44 20.89
CA PRO A 410 -17.98 0.21 19.56
C PRO A 410 -17.70 1.50 18.78
N THR A 411 -18.33 2.63 19.12
CA THR A 411 -18.01 3.94 18.50
C THR A 411 -16.69 4.52 18.98
N ASN A 412 -16.21 4.10 20.17
CA ASN A 412 -14.92 4.50 20.71
C ASN A 412 -13.79 3.60 20.21
N LYS A 413 -14.09 2.44 19.61
CA LYS A 413 -13.13 1.46 19.10
C LYS A 413 -12.31 2.07 17.96
N PRO A 414 -10.98 2.22 18.12
CA PRO A 414 -10.10 2.57 17.00
C PRO A 414 -10.22 1.52 15.88
N VAL A 415 -10.09 1.94 14.62
CA VAL A 415 -10.30 1.07 13.43
C VAL A 415 -9.49 -0.23 13.50
N LEU A 416 -8.29 -0.19 14.08
CA LEU A 416 -7.40 -1.34 14.18
C LEU A 416 -7.43 -2.07 15.54
N ALA A 417 -8.25 -1.62 16.50
CA ALA A 417 -8.36 -2.29 17.78
C ALA A 417 -9.02 -3.66 17.60
N THR A 418 -8.29 -4.71 17.94
CA THR A 418 -8.81 -6.09 17.93
C THR A 418 -9.12 -6.60 19.34
N HIS A 419 -8.56 -5.94 20.36
CA HIS A 419 -8.70 -6.31 21.76
C HIS A 419 -8.89 -5.07 22.65
N MET A 420 -9.51 -5.27 23.81
CA MET A 420 -9.46 -4.33 24.93
C MET A 420 -8.53 -4.89 26.00
N CYS A 421 -7.80 -4.01 26.67
CA CYS A 421 -6.79 -4.34 27.66
C CYS A 421 -7.07 -3.67 29.00
N ILE A 422 -6.55 -4.29 30.06
CA ILE A 422 -6.65 -3.83 31.45
C ILE A 422 -5.27 -3.87 32.12
N LEU A 423 -5.01 -2.96 33.04
CA LEU A 423 -3.87 -3.01 33.96
C LEU A 423 -4.19 -2.31 35.29
N VAL A 424 -3.33 -2.51 36.29
CA VAL A 424 -3.43 -1.90 37.62
C VAL A 424 -2.78 -0.51 37.65
N ALA A 425 -3.49 0.44 38.26
CA ALA A 425 -3.03 1.79 38.57
C ALA A 425 -3.23 2.11 40.06
N ASN A 426 -2.49 3.08 40.60
CA ASN A 426 -2.64 3.56 41.97
C ASN A 426 -3.42 4.90 42.03
N GLY A 427 -3.68 5.42 43.24
CA GLY A 427 -4.51 6.62 43.46
C GLY A 427 -3.97 7.93 42.88
N VAL A 428 -2.77 7.94 42.29
CA VAL A 428 -2.23 9.07 41.50
C VAL A 428 -2.14 8.75 40.00
N HIS A 429 -2.86 7.71 39.54
CA HIS A 429 -2.88 7.19 38.17
C HIS A 429 -1.51 6.72 37.65
N ALA A 430 -0.58 6.35 38.54
CA ALA A 430 0.64 5.68 38.12
C ALA A 430 0.35 4.20 37.90
N VAL A 431 0.68 3.70 36.71
CA VAL A 431 0.40 2.33 36.29
C VAL A 431 1.58 1.41 36.56
N THR A 432 1.28 0.14 36.81
CA THR A 432 2.31 -0.92 36.85
C THR A 432 2.15 -1.80 35.61
N GLN A 433 3.09 -1.70 34.67
CA GLN A 433 3.05 -2.49 33.44
C GLN A 433 3.12 -3.99 33.74
N GLY A 434 2.47 -4.81 32.90
CA GLY A 434 2.46 -6.27 33.04
C GLY A 434 1.51 -6.83 34.11
N THR A 435 0.67 -5.98 34.72
CA THR A 435 -0.31 -6.39 35.75
C THR A 435 -1.67 -6.78 35.19
N GLY A 436 -1.84 -6.87 33.87
CA GLY A 436 -3.08 -7.37 33.29
C GLY A 436 -2.96 -7.98 31.90
N ASN A 437 -4.11 -8.15 31.25
CA ASN A 437 -4.23 -8.86 29.97
C ASN A 437 -5.03 -8.04 28.93
N CYS A 438 -5.13 -8.60 27.73
CA CYS A 438 -6.07 -8.16 26.71
C CYS A 438 -7.03 -9.28 26.35
N TYR A 439 -8.25 -8.90 25.99
CA TYR A 439 -9.32 -9.82 25.60
C TYR A 439 -9.91 -9.42 24.25
N PRO A 440 -10.21 -10.37 23.35
CA PRO A 440 -10.77 -10.07 22.03
C PRO A 440 -12.06 -9.26 22.11
N LEU A 441 -12.17 -8.23 21.28
CA LEU A 441 -13.44 -7.50 21.14
C LEU A 441 -14.44 -8.33 20.31
N PRO A 442 -15.74 -8.32 20.64
CA PRO A 442 -16.76 -8.90 19.76
C PRO A 442 -16.77 -8.17 18.41
N GLN A 443 -16.99 -8.94 17.33
CA GLN A 443 -17.05 -8.43 15.95
C GLN A 443 -18.28 -7.57 15.70
#